data_AF-A0A931Q3W4-F1
#
_entry.id   AF-A0A931Q3W4-F1
#
_cell.length_a   1.000
_cell.length_b   1.000
_cell.length_c   1.000
_cell.angle_alpha   90.00
_cell.angle_beta   90.00
_cell.angle_gamma   90.00
#
_symmetry.space_group_name_H-M   'P 1'
#
loop_
_entity.id
_entity.type
_entity.pdbx_description
1 polymer ?
#
loop_
_entity_poly.entity_id
_entity_poly.type
_entity_poly.pdbx_seq_one_letter_code
_entity_poly.pdbx_strand_id
1 'polypeptide(L)'
;MPTALKQESELIKVKQYLTDRKGYKVAAVIDMDEFNRLAILLETIPPSERWLYKNKAALKSVHKGLKEAAQGKISKLYIKEL
;
A
#
# COMPACT_ATOMS: atom_id res chain seq x y z
N MET A 1 -15.70 28.46 7.83
CA MET A 1 -15.27 27.09 8.21
C MET A 1 -14.36 26.57 7.12
N PRO A 2 -13.04 26.41 7.33
CA PRO A 2 -12.18 25.78 6.35
C PRO A 2 -12.24 24.27 6.54
N THR A 3 -12.73 23.55 5.54
CA THR A 3 -12.72 22.09 5.49
C THR A 3 -11.28 21.63 5.35
N ALA A 4 -10.73 20.99 6.38
CA ALA A 4 -9.39 20.42 6.34
C ALA A 4 -9.34 19.33 5.25
N LEU A 5 -8.72 19.65 4.11
CA LEU A 5 -8.33 18.65 3.12
C LEU A 5 -7.29 17.75 3.79
N LYS A 6 -7.73 16.53 4.14
CA LYS A 6 -6.85 15.45 4.56
C LYS A 6 -5.84 15.25 3.43
N GLN A 7 -4.61 15.71 3.63
CA GLN A 7 -3.48 15.39 2.78
C GLN A 7 -3.24 13.88 2.91
N GLU A 8 -3.99 13.08 2.16
CA GLU A 8 -3.50 11.78 1.74
C GLU A 8 -2.28 12.08 0.89
N SER A 9 -1.10 11.85 1.48
CA SER A 9 0.16 11.95 0.77
C SER A 9 0.03 11.10 -0.49
N GLU A 10 0.02 11.73 -1.66
CA GLU A 10 -0.01 11.01 -2.93
C GLU A 10 1.28 10.18 -3.03
N LEU A 11 1.19 8.90 -2.66
CA LEU A 11 2.32 7.98 -2.60
C LEU A 11 2.95 7.73 -3.99
N ILE A 12 2.16 7.96 -5.04
CA ILE A 12 2.52 7.80 -6.44
C ILE A 12 2.31 9.14 -7.16
N LYS A 13 3.37 9.64 -7.80
CA LYS A 13 3.31 10.88 -8.58
C LYS A 13 2.62 10.65 -9.93
N VAL A 14 1.34 10.97 -10.01
CA VAL A 14 0.56 10.87 -11.26
C VAL A 14 0.49 12.22 -11.97
N LYS A 15 0.93 12.27 -13.23
CA LYS A 15 0.83 13.46 -14.07
C LYS A 15 -0.57 13.66 -14.65
N GLN A 16 -1.15 12.59 -15.16
CA GLN A 16 -2.45 12.65 -15.83
C GLN A 16 -3.19 11.31 -15.68
N TYR A 17 -4.52 11.36 -15.64
CA TYR A 17 -5.34 10.17 -15.78
C TYR A 17 -5.95 10.14 -17.18
N LEU A 18 -5.85 9.00 -17.86
CA LEU A 18 -6.60 8.73 -19.07
C LEU A 18 -8.00 8.25 -18.65
N THR A 19 -9.04 8.88 -19.19
CA THR A 19 -10.43 8.51 -18.92
C THR A 19 -11.08 7.88 -20.15
N ASP A 20 -11.91 6.86 -19.92
CA ASP A 20 -12.74 6.27 -20.98
C ASP A 20 -13.83 7.25 -21.45
N ARG A 21 -14.53 6.92 -22.54
CA ARG A 21 -15.67 7.67 -23.08
C ARG A 21 -16.81 7.88 -22.06
N LYS A 22 -16.85 7.07 -21.01
CA LYS A 22 -17.79 7.16 -19.88
C LYS A 22 -17.27 7.97 -18.69
N GLY A 23 -16.06 8.54 -18.78
CA GLY A 23 -15.45 9.37 -17.73
C GLY A 23 -14.71 8.59 -16.62
N TYR A 24 -14.62 7.26 -16.70
CA TYR A 24 -13.90 6.45 -15.72
C TYR A 24 -12.39 6.49 -15.97
N LYS A 25 -11.59 6.67 -14.91
CA LYS A 25 -10.12 6.63 -14.97
C LYS A 25 -9.67 5.21 -15.31
N VAL A 26 -9.05 5.02 -16.47
CA VAL A 26 -8.59 3.71 -16.98
C VAL A 26 -7.08 3.52 -16.87
N ALA A 27 -6.31 4.60 -16.98
CA ALA A 27 -4.86 4.53 -16.85
C ALA A 27 -4.32 5.82 -16.22
N ALA A 28 -3.14 5.71 -15.62
CA ALA A 28 -2.40 6.83 -15.06
C ALA A 28 -1.10 7.01 -15.87
N VAL A 29 -0.84 8.25 -16.27
CA VAL A 29 0.43 8.69 -16.84
C VAL A 29 1.32 9.10 -15.69
N ILE A 30 2.42 8.39 -15.51
CA ILE A 30 3.45 8.66 -14.50
C ILE A 30 4.77 8.99 -15.18
N ASP A 31 5.64 9.69 -14.48
CA ASP A 31 7.00 9.93 -14.97
C ASP A 31 7.84 8.65 -15.03
N MET A 32 8.82 8.63 -15.92
CA MET A 32 9.73 7.49 -16.04
C MET A 32 10.55 7.27 -14.75
N ASP A 33 10.94 8.35 -14.08
CA ASP A 33 11.61 8.27 -12.77
C ASP A 33 10.71 7.62 -11.71
N GLU A 34 9.41 7.94 -11.71
CA GLU A 34 8.45 7.35 -10.79
C GLU A 34 8.17 5.88 -11.16
N PHE A 35 8.11 5.55 -12.46
CA PHE A 35 8.03 4.17 -12.93
C PHE A 35 9.22 3.33 -12.46
N ASN A 36 10.44 3.85 -12.60
CA ASN A 36 11.66 3.18 -12.13
C ASN A 36 11.65 2.97 -10.61
N ARG A 37 11.23 3.99 -9.84
CA ARG A 37 11.08 3.89 -8.39
C ARG A 37 10.08 2.80 -8.00
N LEU A 38 8.95 2.70 -8.69
CA LEU A 38 7.94 1.66 -8.43
C LEU A 38 8.44 0.27 -8.83
N ALA A 39 9.19 0.15 -9.93
CA ALA A 39 9.78 -1.11 -10.37
C ALA A 39 10.75 -1.67 -9.32
N ILE A 40 11.68 -0.85 -8.82
CA ILE A 40 12.64 -1.23 -7.77
C ILE A 40 11.90 -1.67 -6.49
N LEU A 41 10.84 -0.96 -6.11
CA LEU A 41 10.04 -1.29 -4.94
C LEU A 41 9.34 -2.65 -5.10
N LEU A 42 8.81 -2.93 -6.30
CA LEU A 42 8.18 -4.23 -6.60
C LEU A 42 9.19 -5.37 -6.65
N GLU A 43 10.43 -5.13 -7.08
CA GLU A 43 11.52 -6.11 -7.03
C GLU A 43 11.98 -6.42 -5.60
N THR A 44 11.87 -5.43 -4.70
CA THR A 44 12.21 -5.60 -3.29
C THR A 44 11.26 -6.55 -2.57
N ILE A 45 10.01 -6.67 -3.05
CA ILE A 45 9.01 -7.57 -2.45
C ILE A 45 9.29 -9.02 -2.88
N PRO A 46 9.60 -9.93 -1.94
CA PRO A 46 9.80 -11.33 -2.28
C PRO A 46 8.59 -11.93 -3.02
N PRO A 47 8.80 -12.77 -4.05
CA PRO A 47 7.69 -13.40 -4.77
C PRO A 47 6.73 -14.17 -3.85
N SER A 48 7.27 -14.77 -2.79
CA SER A 48 6.55 -15.49 -1.73
C SER A 48 5.61 -14.62 -0.90
N GLU A 49 5.78 -13.30 -0.89
CA GLU A 49 4.97 -12.37 -0.08
C GLU A 49 3.91 -11.63 -0.91
N ARG A 50 3.94 -11.74 -2.25
CA ARG A 50 2.98 -11.06 -3.14
C ARG A 50 1.52 -11.39 -2.83
N TRP A 51 1.24 -12.57 -2.28
CA TRP A 51 -0.13 -12.97 -1.92
C TRP A 51 -0.74 -12.07 -0.85
N LEU A 52 0.08 -11.53 0.07
CA LEU A 52 -0.38 -10.68 1.16
C LEU A 52 -1.04 -9.41 0.62
N TYR A 53 -0.44 -8.81 -0.41
CA TYR A 53 -0.96 -7.59 -1.06
C TYR A 53 -2.21 -7.83 -1.91
N LYS A 54 -2.49 -9.08 -2.29
CA LYS A 54 -3.76 -9.46 -2.96
C LYS A 54 -4.90 -9.67 -1.96
N ASN A 55 -4.60 -10.06 -0.72
CA ASN A 55 -5.59 -10.31 0.31
C ASN A 55 -5.75 -9.10 1.25
N LYS A 56 -6.77 -8.27 0.99
CA LYS A 56 -7.06 -7.06 1.78
C LYS A 56 -7.28 -7.34 3.27
N ALA A 57 -7.88 -8.47 3.63
CA ALA A 57 -8.14 -8.83 5.02
C ALA A 57 -6.82 -9.17 5.74
N ALA A 58 -5.97 -10.01 5.12
CA ALA A 58 -4.67 -10.37 5.66
C ALA A 58 -3.76 -9.13 5.80
N LEU A 59 -3.69 -8.28 4.77
CA LEU A 59 -2.90 -7.05 4.79
C LEU A 59 -3.31 -6.12 5.94
N LYS A 60 -4.62 -5.97 6.17
CA LYS A 60 -5.14 -5.16 7.28
C LYS A 60 -4.73 -5.73 8.64
N SER A 61 -4.79 -7.05 8.81
CA SER A 61 -4.37 -7.72 10.05
C SER A 61 -2.87 -7.55 10.30
N VAL A 62 -2.04 -7.69 9.27
CA VAL A 62 -0.58 -7.46 9.38
C VAL A 62 -0.28 -6.01 9.75
N HIS A 63 -0.87 -5.02 9.08
CA HIS A 63 -0.69 -3.61 9.44
C HIS A 63 -1.12 -3.31 10.87
N LYS A 64 -2.23 -3.90 11.33
CA LYS A 64 -2.68 -3.75 12.71
C LYS A 64 -1.65 -4.31 13.69
N GLY A 65 -1.18 -5.53 13.46
CA GLY A 65 -0.16 -6.16 14.31
C GLY A 65 1.15 -5.37 14.35
N LEU A 66 1.63 -4.88 13.21
CA LEU A 66 2.83 -4.03 13.15
C LEU A 66 2.65 -2.74 13.94
N LYS A 67 1.48 -2.10 13.87
CA LYS A 67 1.16 -0.90 14.63
C LYS A 67 1.10 -1.16 16.14
N GLU A 68 0.49 -2.28 16.54
CA GLU A 68 0.43 -2.70 17.94
C GLU A 68 1.82 -3.03 18.48
N ALA A 69 2.65 -3.73 17.70
CA ALA A 69 4.03 -4.04 18.06
C ALA A 69 4.89 -2.78 18.22
N ALA A 70 4.74 -1.79 17.34
CA ALA A 70 5.41 -0.49 17.46
C ALA A 70 5.00 0.28 18.73
N GLN A 71 3.81 0.02 19.27
CA GLN A 71 3.33 0.56 20.55
C GLN A 71 3.76 -0.29 21.76
N GLY A 72 4.57 -1.33 21.56
CA GLY A 72 5.00 -2.25 22.62
C GLY A 72 3.94 -3.28 23.02
N LYS A 73 2.81 -3.38 22.31
CA LYS A 73 1.75 -4.37 22.56
C LYS A 73 2.10 -5.71 21.92
N ILE A 74 3.18 -6.32 22.40
CA ILE A 74 3.64 -7.64 21.94
C ILE A 74 3.41 -8.68 23.03
N SER A 75 2.94 -9.87 22.64
CA SER A 75 2.85 -11.04 23.50
C SER A 75 3.77 -12.14 22.95
N LYS A 76 4.40 -12.88 23.85
CA LYS A 76 5.23 -14.02 23.47
C LYS A 76 4.31 -15.20 23.15
N LEU A 77 4.42 -15.73 21.93
CA LEU A 77 3.69 -16.94 21.53
C LEU A 77 4.56 -18.16 21.81
N TYR A 78 4.00 -19.15 22.50
CA TYR A 78 4.61 -20.46 22.67
C TYR A 78 4.03 -21.43 21.65
N ILE A 79 4.88 -21.99 20.79
CA ILE A 79 4.48 -22.91 19.71
C ILE A 79 3.76 -24.16 20.23
N LYS A 80 3.93 -24.52 21.50
CA LYS A 80 3.23 -25.64 22.14
C LYS A 80 1.76 -25.35 22.46
N GLU A 81 1.35 -24.09 22.38
CA GLU A 81 0.01 -23.60 22.75
C GLU A 81 -0.80 -23.13 21.53
N LEU A 82 -0.30 -23.41 20.32
CA LEU A 82 -0.89 -23.11 19.01
C LEU A 82 -1.38 -24.40 18.35
#